data_AF-A0A1I7IHI8-F1
#
_entry.id   AF-A0A1I7IHI8-F1
#
_cell.length_a   1.000
_cell.length_b   1.000
_cell.length_c   1.000
_cell.angle_alpha   90.00
_cell.angle_beta   90.00
_cell.angle_gamma   90.00
#
_symmetry.space_group_name_H-M   'P 1'
#
loop_
_entity.id
_entity.type
_entity.pdbx_description
1 polymer ?
#
loop_
_entity_poly.entity_id
_entity_poly.type
_entity_poly.pdbx_seq_one_letter_code
_entity_poly.pdbx_strand_id
1 'polypeptide(L)'
;MPGILDWLGGRRSSGRQDDGAAARSSGAAGDPYARLSARLGDYPPDTPLHRGDPRRLTREQRAENLTRFLARDADRIAVLVSRLAREGLDGAAVLKGDDAALAEGRRIDAWLAGWVPHRPFDPVRGDTEVNAPRTHWFASDRAGADLVFSFVSDLARLNAAAIAAADPLFSWAVVEDALDAAITGGAVDTPKGEPSDRRHHLCLVRDLSDGSVPVVLDLPLAVLDLMHGRMSPLGLPAAAAFPIGLQAVLSGAYARP
;
A
#
# COMPACT_ATOMS: atom_id res chain seq x y z
N MET A 1 -29.55 20.60 19.59
CA MET A 1 -28.80 19.37 19.26
C MET A 1 -29.04 19.03 17.80
N PRO A 2 -28.25 19.57 16.86
CA PRO A 2 -28.23 19.13 15.47
C PRO A 2 -27.30 17.91 15.35
N GLY A 3 -27.74 16.89 14.60
CA GLY A 3 -27.09 15.58 14.51
C GLY A 3 -26.03 15.48 13.43
N ILE A 4 -25.12 14.52 13.61
CA ILE A 4 -23.96 14.20 12.74
C ILE A 4 -24.31 13.95 11.26
N LEU A 5 -25.59 13.76 10.94
CA LEU A 5 -26.11 13.52 9.59
C LEU A 5 -26.20 14.80 8.73
N ASP A 6 -26.22 16.00 9.32
CA ASP A 6 -26.22 17.26 8.57
C ASP A 6 -24.85 17.54 7.90
N TRP A 7 -23.78 16.89 8.35
CA TRP A 7 -22.43 17.07 7.80
C TRP A 7 -22.24 16.38 6.43
N LEU A 8 -23.03 15.34 6.12
CA LEU A 8 -22.91 14.58 4.87
C LEU A 8 -23.66 15.20 3.68
N GLY A 9 -24.57 16.16 3.91
CA GLY A 9 -25.41 16.76 2.86
C GLY A 9 -24.73 17.85 2.02
N GLY A 10 -23.62 18.45 2.48
CA GLY A 10 -23.08 19.69 1.92
C GLY A 10 -22.16 19.58 0.70
N ARG A 11 -21.74 18.38 0.26
CA ARG A 11 -20.76 18.25 -0.85
C ARG A 11 -21.36 18.22 -2.25
N ARG A 12 -22.69 18.23 -2.42
CA ARG A 12 -23.33 18.22 -3.75
C ARG A 12 -23.84 19.60 -4.14
N SER A 13 -22.95 20.57 -4.37
CA SER A 13 -23.17 21.67 -5.34
C SER A 13 -22.06 22.72 -5.29
N SER A 14 -21.07 22.59 -6.16
CA SER A 14 -20.50 23.69 -6.95
C SER A 14 -19.43 23.12 -7.88
N GLY A 15 -19.78 22.94 -9.14
CA GLY A 15 -18.81 22.67 -10.19
C GLY A 15 -18.13 23.96 -10.65
N ARG A 16 -16.92 23.81 -11.20
CA ARG A 16 -16.54 24.16 -12.60
C ARG A 16 -15.07 24.58 -12.66
N GLN A 17 -14.36 23.90 -13.56
CA GLN A 17 -13.08 24.22 -14.22
C GLN A 17 -12.39 25.54 -13.89
N ASP A 18 -11.11 25.46 -13.58
CA ASP A 18 -10.11 26.33 -14.19
C ASP A 18 -8.80 25.57 -14.42
N ASP A 19 -8.26 25.78 -15.62
CA ASP A 19 -7.02 25.20 -16.15
C ASP A 19 -5.78 25.88 -15.58
N GLY A 20 -4.71 25.10 -15.41
CA GLY A 20 -3.34 25.60 -15.59
C GLY A 20 -2.58 26.10 -14.36
N ALA A 21 -1.27 25.89 -14.47
CA ALA A 21 -0.16 26.47 -13.71
C ALA A 21 0.32 25.74 -12.44
N ALA A 22 1.56 25.27 -12.59
CA ALA A 22 2.45 24.78 -11.57
C ALA A 22 2.73 25.79 -10.44
N ALA A 23 3.23 25.21 -9.34
CA ALA A 23 3.98 25.84 -8.27
C ALA A 23 3.24 26.89 -7.43
N ARG A 24 2.70 26.45 -6.29
CA ARG A 24 2.99 27.10 -5.01
C ARG A 24 3.22 26.04 -3.93
N SER A 25 4.48 25.94 -3.50
CA SER A 25 4.85 25.40 -2.22
C SER A 25 4.08 26.13 -1.11
N SER A 26 3.22 25.41 -0.40
CA SER A 26 2.57 25.91 0.80
C SER A 26 3.10 25.14 2.01
N GLY A 27 4.00 25.78 2.76
CA GLY A 27 4.27 25.49 4.18
C GLY A 27 5.28 24.38 4.45
N ALA A 28 6.35 24.72 5.18
CA ALA A 28 7.34 23.77 5.70
C ALA A 28 6.76 22.83 6.77
N ALA A 29 5.94 21.87 6.34
CA ALA A 29 5.85 20.59 7.01
C ALA A 29 7.03 19.76 6.47
N GLY A 30 8.00 19.41 7.32
CA GLY A 30 9.12 18.56 6.90
C GLY A 30 8.60 17.25 6.29
N ASP A 31 9.39 16.65 5.38
CA ASP A 31 9.06 15.35 4.81
C ASP A 31 8.70 14.36 5.94
N PRO A 32 7.46 13.85 5.97
CA PRO A 32 6.99 12.98 7.04
C PRO A 32 7.84 11.70 7.18
N TYR A 33 8.53 11.32 6.11
CA TYR A 33 9.39 10.15 6.05
C TYR A 33 10.86 10.44 6.32
N ALA A 34 11.24 11.70 6.57
CA ALA A 34 12.64 12.12 6.63
C ALA A 34 13.50 11.28 7.59
N ARG A 35 12.95 10.87 8.74
CA ARG A 35 13.65 10.00 9.71
C ARG A 35 13.90 8.60 9.15
N LEU A 36 12.88 8.00 8.55
CA LEU A 36 13.00 6.70 7.91
C LEU A 36 13.92 6.78 6.69
N SER A 37 13.76 7.78 5.82
CA SER A 37 14.63 8.01 4.66
C SER A 37 16.10 8.18 5.08
N ALA A 38 16.39 8.97 6.12
CA ALA A 38 17.74 9.10 6.66
C ALA A 38 18.28 7.78 7.21
N ARG A 39 17.45 6.98 7.87
CA ARG A 39 17.84 5.66 8.37
C ARG A 39 18.13 4.69 7.22
N LEU A 40 17.34 4.72 6.14
CA LEU A 40 17.49 3.87 4.96
C LEU A 40 18.81 4.15 4.23
N GLY A 41 19.32 5.38 4.24
CA GLY A 41 20.67 5.70 3.80
C GLY A 41 20.92 5.32 2.33
N ASP A 42 21.75 4.31 2.11
CA ASP A 42 22.15 3.78 0.80
C ASP A 42 21.16 2.78 0.17
N TYR A 43 19.92 2.72 0.68
CA TYR A 43 18.91 1.80 0.17
C TYR A 43 18.73 1.98 -1.35
N PRO A 44 18.75 0.90 -2.16
CA PRO A 44 18.74 1.05 -3.61
C PRO A 44 17.34 1.39 -4.14
N PRO A 45 17.21 2.34 -5.08
CA PRO A 45 15.92 2.69 -5.67
C PRO A 45 15.34 1.52 -6.49
N ASP A 46 14.00 1.41 -6.52
CA ASP A 46 13.25 0.43 -7.31
C ASP A 46 12.19 1.11 -8.20
N THR A 47 12.63 2.01 -9.08
CA THR A 47 11.72 2.77 -9.94
C THR A 47 10.93 1.87 -10.90
N PRO A 48 9.59 2.01 -11.00
CA PRO A 48 8.80 1.37 -12.04
C PRO A 48 9.27 1.79 -13.44
N LEU A 49 9.11 0.91 -14.43
CA LEU A 49 9.47 1.24 -15.82
C LEU A 49 8.61 2.39 -16.36
N HIS A 50 7.30 2.30 -16.13
CA HIS A 50 6.33 3.33 -16.48
C HIS A 50 5.79 3.99 -15.21
N ARG A 51 5.97 5.31 -15.10
CA ARG A 51 5.55 6.10 -13.94
C ARG A 51 4.29 6.90 -14.23
N GLY A 52 3.66 7.39 -13.17
CA GLY A 52 2.46 8.21 -13.22
C GLY A 52 1.23 7.44 -12.77
N ASP A 53 0.09 8.15 -12.76
CA ASP A 53 -1.21 7.59 -12.39
C ASP A 53 -1.48 6.31 -13.22
N PRO A 54 -1.68 5.14 -12.59
CA PRO A 54 -1.95 3.88 -13.29
C PRO A 54 -3.15 3.94 -14.25
N ARG A 55 -4.10 4.85 -14.00
CA ARG A 55 -5.26 5.09 -14.86
C ARG A 55 -4.92 5.74 -16.19
N ARG A 56 -3.73 6.36 -16.29
CA ARG A 56 -3.22 7.00 -17.51
C ARG A 56 -2.25 6.12 -18.28
N LEU A 57 -1.77 5.03 -17.67
CA LEU A 57 -0.94 4.05 -18.34
C LEU A 57 -1.79 3.21 -19.31
N THR A 58 -1.21 2.76 -20.40
CA THR A 58 -1.84 1.74 -21.24
C THR A 58 -1.81 0.38 -20.54
N ARG A 59 -2.63 -0.55 -21.03
CA ARG A 59 -2.63 -1.93 -20.52
C ARG A 59 -1.26 -2.59 -20.66
N GLU A 60 -0.58 -2.34 -21.79
CA GLU A 60 0.76 -2.86 -22.08
C GLU A 60 1.77 -2.31 -21.09
N GLN A 61 1.75 -1.00 -20.80
CA GLN A 61 2.64 -0.39 -19.82
C GLN A 61 2.44 -0.95 -18.41
N ARG A 62 1.20 -1.24 -18.01
CA ARG A 62 0.92 -1.90 -16.72
C ARG A 62 1.43 -3.34 -16.70
N ALA A 63 1.27 -4.09 -17.78
CA ALA A 63 1.77 -5.45 -17.91
C ALA A 63 3.32 -5.50 -17.89
N GLU A 64 3.99 -4.55 -18.52
CA GLU A 64 5.45 -4.42 -18.48
C GLU A 64 5.94 -4.07 -17.06
N ASN A 65 5.24 -3.17 -16.36
CA ASN A 65 5.52 -2.88 -14.95
C ASN A 65 5.37 -4.13 -14.07
N LEU A 66 4.28 -4.90 -14.22
CA LEU A 66 4.07 -6.16 -13.49
C LEU A 66 5.18 -7.17 -13.78
N THR A 67 5.51 -7.37 -15.05
CA THR A 67 6.56 -8.30 -15.49
C THR A 67 7.91 -7.93 -14.85
N ARG A 68 8.29 -6.65 -14.91
CA ARG A 68 9.54 -6.18 -14.30
C ARG A 68 9.52 -6.25 -12.78
N PHE A 69 8.37 -5.98 -12.16
CA PHE A 69 8.18 -6.12 -10.73
C PHE A 69 8.46 -7.57 -10.29
N LEU A 70 7.82 -8.54 -10.95
CA LEU A 70 7.98 -9.97 -10.65
C LEU A 70 9.40 -10.48 -10.93
N ALA A 71 10.02 -10.04 -12.03
CA ALA A 71 11.38 -10.46 -12.39
C ALA A 71 12.45 -10.06 -11.36
N ARG A 72 12.17 -9.06 -10.52
CA ARG A 72 13.10 -8.53 -9.50
C ARG A 72 12.76 -8.97 -8.09
N ASP A 73 11.70 -9.76 -7.90
CA ASP A 73 11.08 -9.97 -6.59
C ASP A 73 12.06 -10.59 -5.57
N ALA A 74 12.74 -11.67 -5.96
CA ALA A 74 13.72 -12.34 -5.13
C ALA A 74 14.90 -11.42 -4.74
N ASP A 75 15.47 -10.69 -5.72
CA ASP A 75 16.59 -9.77 -5.48
C ASP A 75 16.19 -8.64 -4.52
N ARG A 76 15.00 -8.07 -4.71
CA ARG A 76 14.47 -7.00 -3.86
C ARG A 76 14.17 -7.47 -2.44
N ILE A 77 13.61 -8.67 -2.29
CA ILE A 77 13.43 -9.30 -0.97
C ILE A 77 14.79 -9.52 -0.29
N ALA A 78 15.81 -10.01 -1.01
CA ALA A 78 17.15 -10.22 -0.45
C ALA A 78 17.79 -8.91 0.04
N VAL A 79 17.60 -7.80 -0.70
CA VAL A 79 18.01 -6.46 -0.27
C VAL A 79 17.32 -6.06 1.03
N LEU A 80 15.99 -6.23 1.12
CA LEU A 80 15.24 -5.90 2.32
C LEU A 80 15.66 -6.76 3.52
N VAL A 81 15.78 -8.08 3.35
CA VAL A 81 16.22 -9.00 4.40
C VAL A 81 17.59 -8.60 4.92
N SER A 82 18.53 -8.29 4.03
CA SER A 82 19.87 -7.83 4.41
C SER A 82 19.82 -6.50 5.17
N ARG A 83 18.91 -5.59 4.79
CA ARG A 83 18.71 -4.32 5.49
C ARG A 83 18.12 -4.51 6.88
N LEU A 84 17.11 -5.35 7.03
CA LEU A 84 16.46 -5.68 8.31
C LEU A 84 17.45 -6.36 9.27
N ALA A 85 18.34 -7.22 8.76
CA ALA A 85 19.38 -7.86 9.57
C ALA A 85 20.34 -6.85 10.23
N ARG A 86 20.65 -5.72 9.56
CA ARG A 86 21.45 -4.62 10.16
C ARG A 86 20.74 -3.95 11.34
N GLU A 87 19.43 -4.14 11.47
CA GLU A 87 18.59 -3.62 12.55
C GLU A 87 18.29 -4.70 13.61
N GLY A 88 18.87 -5.91 13.50
CA GLY A 88 18.62 -7.03 14.42
C GLY A 88 17.29 -7.75 14.19
N LEU A 89 16.70 -7.61 13.00
CA LEU A 89 15.45 -8.24 12.59
C LEU A 89 15.73 -9.37 11.58
N ASP A 90 14.97 -10.46 11.67
CA ASP A 90 15.11 -11.64 10.81
C ASP A 90 14.08 -11.62 9.68
N GLY A 91 14.33 -10.82 8.64
CA GLY A 91 13.45 -10.80 7.47
C GLY A 91 13.23 -12.19 6.82
N ALA A 92 14.17 -13.12 6.97
CA ALA A 92 14.02 -14.48 6.42
C ALA A 92 13.02 -15.32 7.22
N ALA A 93 12.84 -15.08 8.52
CA ALA A 93 11.79 -15.73 9.31
C ALA A 93 10.39 -15.39 8.78
N VAL A 94 10.19 -14.19 8.23
CA VAL A 94 8.91 -13.77 7.64
C VAL A 94 8.56 -14.64 6.41
N LEU A 95 9.54 -15.10 5.65
CA LEU A 95 9.34 -15.95 4.47
C LEU A 95 8.79 -17.35 4.79
N LYS A 96 8.78 -17.75 6.06
CA LYS A 96 8.21 -19.05 6.48
C LYS A 96 6.69 -19.09 6.38
N GLY A 97 6.03 -17.92 6.42
CA GLY A 97 4.57 -17.82 6.33
C GLY A 97 3.80 -18.40 7.52
N ASP A 98 4.47 -18.73 8.62
CA ASP A 98 3.89 -19.40 9.80
C ASP A 98 3.83 -18.47 11.04
N ASP A 99 3.63 -19.04 12.23
CA ASP A 99 3.63 -18.29 13.49
C ASP A 99 4.96 -17.56 13.75
N ALA A 100 6.09 -18.07 13.27
CA ALA A 100 7.38 -17.39 13.38
C ALA A 100 7.40 -16.15 12.47
N ALA A 101 6.78 -16.23 11.29
CA ALA A 101 6.60 -15.07 10.42
C ALA A 101 5.74 -13.98 11.09
N LEU A 102 4.66 -14.35 11.78
CA LEU A 102 3.85 -13.40 12.56
C LEU A 102 4.63 -12.78 13.71
N ALA A 103 5.43 -13.57 14.44
CA ALA A 103 6.24 -13.09 15.54
C ALA A 103 7.29 -12.07 15.08
N GLU A 104 8.01 -12.38 14.01
CA GLU A 104 9.03 -11.48 13.48
C GLU A 104 8.42 -10.27 12.78
N GLY A 105 7.30 -10.44 12.09
CA GLY A 105 6.55 -9.34 11.50
C GLY A 105 6.11 -8.31 12.54
N ARG A 106 5.67 -8.73 13.74
CA ARG A 106 5.40 -7.80 14.86
C ARG A 106 6.64 -7.03 15.31
N ARG A 107 7.83 -7.63 15.25
CA ARG A 107 9.10 -6.95 15.59
C ARG A 107 9.46 -5.91 14.52
N ILE A 108 9.28 -6.24 13.24
CA ILE A 108 9.44 -5.30 12.12
C ILE A 108 8.44 -4.14 12.25
N ASP A 109 7.18 -4.45 12.55
CA ASP A 109 6.10 -3.47 12.74
C ASP A 109 6.41 -2.48 13.87
N ALA A 110 6.92 -2.98 15.00
CA ALA A 110 7.38 -2.17 16.13
C ALA A 110 8.61 -1.32 15.79
N TRP A 111 9.57 -1.87 15.03
CA TRP A 111 10.72 -1.11 14.54
C TRP A 111 10.26 0.04 13.62
N LEU A 112 9.34 -0.21 12.69
CA LEU A 112 8.77 0.81 11.80
C LEU A 112 8.10 1.94 12.57
N ALA A 113 7.38 1.64 13.65
CA ALA A 113 6.75 2.64 14.52
C ALA A 113 7.77 3.58 15.21
N GLY A 114 9.02 3.15 15.38
CA GLY A 114 10.10 4.00 15.88
C GLY A 114 10.60 5.04 14.86
N TRP A 115 10.42 4.78 13.57
CA TRP A 115 10.95 5.61 12.48
C TRP A 115 9.89 6.44 11.76
N VAL A 116 8.62 6.03 11.85
CA VAL A 116 7.46 6.77 11.34
C VAL A 116 6.61 7.20 12.53
N PRO A 117 6.71 8.48 12.97
CA PRO A 117 6.12 8.91 14.23
C PRO A 117 4.59 8.98 14.18
N HIS A 118 3.95 8.49 15.24
CA HIS A 118 2.57 8.81 15.58
C HIS A 118 2.39 10.30 15.79
N ARG A 119 1.60 10.94 14.93
CA ARG A 119 1.17 12.32 15.11
C ARG A 119 -0.18 12.33 15.83
N PRO A 120 -0.32 12.98 16.99
CA PRO A 120 -1.63 13.26 17.56
C PRO A 120 -2.46 14.15 16.62
N PHE A 121 -3.73 13.83 16.40
CA PHE A 121 -4.71 14.81 15.91
C PHE A 121 -5.17 15.68 17.05
N ASP A 122 -5.31 16.95 16.76
CA ASP A 122 -6.35 17.75 17.37
C ASP A 122 -7.10 18.54 16.28
N PRO A 123 -8.27 18.06 15.82
CA PRO A 123 -9.07 18.79 14.82
C PRO A 123 -9.57 20.13 15.37
N VAL A 124 -9.64 20.30 16.69
CA VAL A 124 -10.06 21.55 17.35
C VAL A 124 -8.92 22.57 17.32
N ARG A 125 -7.65 22.12 17.37
CA ARG A 125 -6.46 22.97 17.14
C ARG A 125 -6.18 23.23 15.67
N GLY A 126 -6.97 22.66 14.76
CA GLY A 126 -6.80 22.83 13.31
C GLY A 126 -5.70 21.97 12.72
N ASP A 127 -5.33 20.84 13.35
CA ASP A 127 -4.44 19.88 12.72
C ASP A 127 -5.05 19.37 11.40
N THR A 128 -4.20 19.14 10.41
CA THR A 128 -4.62 18.63 9.09
C THR A 128 -4.61 17.11 9.08
N GLU A 129 -5.69 16.48 8.65
CA GLU A 129 -5.73 15.05 8.38
C GLU A 129 -4.84 14.71 7.18
N VAL A 130 -3.91 13.76 7.36
CA VAL A 130 -2.90 13.42 6.36
C VAL A 130 -3.31 12.15 5.61
N ASN A 131 -3.84 12.32 4.39
CA ASN A 131 -4.10 11.21 3.48
C ASN A 131 -2.80 10.57 2.96
N ALA A 132 -2.86 9.29 2.58
CA ALA A 132 -1.76 8.63 1.87
C ALA A 132 -1.44 9.35 0.54
N PRO A 133 -0.16 9.66 0.24
CA PRO A 133 0.26 10.49 -0.87
C PRO A 133 0.33 9.64 -2.15
N ARG A 134 -0.81 9.05 -2.53
CA ARG A 134 -0.91 8.14 -3.68
C ARG A 134 -0.39 8.79 -4.96
N THR A 135 -0.74 10.05 -5.19
CA THR A 135 -0.27 10.81 -6.36
C THR A 135 1.25 10.99 -6.38
N HIS A 136 1.87 11.21 -5.21
CA HIS A 136 3.33 11.28 -5.08
C HIS A 136 3.95 9.91 -5.29
N TRP A 137 3.43 8.85 -4.66
CA TRP A 137 3.89 7.48 -4.88
C TRP A 137 3.93 7.10 -6.37
N PHE A 138 2.86 7.42 -7.11
CA PHE A 138 2.77 7.11 -8.53
C PHE A 138 3.73 7.94 -9.40
N ALA A 139 3.97 9.21 -9.04
CA ALA A 139 4.86 10.11 -9.78
C ALA A 139 6.34 9.93 -9.43
N SER A 140 6.64 9.31 -8.29
CA SER A 140 7.97 9.22 -7.71
C SER A 140 8.98 8.46 -8.58
N ASP A 141 10.24 8.91 -8.55
CA ASP A 141 11.38 8.13 -9.06
C ASP A 141 11.91 7.10 -8.05
N ARG A 142 11.37 7.11 -6.82
CA ARG A 142 11.75 6.29 -5.67
C ARG A 142 13.23 6.39 -5.30
N ALA A 143 13.86 7.52 -5.59
CA ALA A 143 15.25 7.85 -5.29
C ALA A 143 15.34 9.09 -4.40
N GLY A 144 16.53 9.37 -3.86
CA GLY A 144 16.75 10.52 -2.97
C GLY A 144 15.78 10.54 -1.78
N ALA A 145 14.99 11.60 -1.66
CA ALA A 145 14.00 11.74 -0.59
C ALA A 145 12.88 10.67 -0.66
N ASP A 146 12.62 10.13 -1.84
CA ASP A 146 11.55 9.15 -2.09
C ASP A 146 12.01 7.69 -1.94
N LEU A 147 13.24 7.45 -1.45
CA LEU A 147 13.77 6.10 -1.21
C LEU A 147 12.87 5.26 -0.30
N VAL A 148 12.12 5.92 0.60
CA VAL A 148 11.11 5.27 1.44
C VAL A 148 10.09 4.47 0.61
N PHE A 149 9.74 4.92 -0.59
CA PHE A 149 8.80 4.20 -1.44
C PHE A 149 9.39 2.91 -2.04
N SER A 150 10.70 2.86 -2.28
CA SER A 150 11.37 1.61 -2.63
C SER A 150 11.31 0.61 -1.48
N PHE A 151 11.58 1.07 -0.27
CA PHE A 151 11.51 0.24 0.94
C PHE A 151 10.09 -0.27 1.21
N VAL A 152 9.07 0.59 1.11
CA VAL A 152 7.65 0.22 1.22
C VAL A 152 7.28 -0.80 0.14
N SER A 153 7.74 -0.63 -1.09
CA SER A 153 7.51 -1.61 -2.16
C SER A 153 8.10 -2.97 -1.80
N ASP A 154 9.29 -3.02 -1.20
CA ASP A 154 9.93 -4.28 -0.82
C ASP A 154 9.28 -4.93 0.40
N LEU A 155 8.76 -4.15 1.36
CA LEU A 155 7.93 -4.69 2.45
C LEU A 155 6.72 -5.43 1.91
N ALA A 156 6.09 -4.89 0.86
CA ALA A 156 4.96 -5.54 0.21
C ALA A 156 5.36 -6.88 -0.42
N ARG A 157 6.54 -6.94 -1.07
CA ARG A 157 7.08 -8.18 -1.63
C ARG A 157 7.32 -9.22 -0.55
N LEU A 158 7.94 -8.83 0.57
CA LEU A 158 8.18 -9.71 1.70
C LEU A 158 6.86 -10.24 2.30
N ASN A 159 5.85 -9.36 2.43
CA ASN A 159 4.53 -9.77 2.91
C ASN A 159 3.85 -10.76 1.95
N ALA A 160 3.88 -10.47 0.65
CA ALA A 160 3.32 -11.35 -0.36
C ALA A 160 4.02 -12.71 -0.39
N ALA A 161 5.34 -12.75 -0.25
CA ALA A 161 6.09 -14.00 -0.16
C ALA A 161 5.71 -14.82 1.10
N ALA A 162 5.49 -14.16 2.23
CA ALA A 162 5.00 -14.82 3.44
C ALA A 162 3.59 -15.40 3.26
N ILE A 163 2.69 -14.64 2.62
CA ILE A 163 1.34 -15.10 2.29
C ILE A 163 1.39 -16.29 1.33
N ALA A 164 2.20 -16.20 0.27
CA ALA A 164 2.36 -17.27 -0.71
C ALA A 164 2.99 -18.54 -0.11
N ALA A 165 3.85 -18.40 0.91
CA ALA A 165 4.38 -19.53 1.67
C ALA A 165 3.29 -20.23 2.53
N ALA A 166 2.35 -19.45 3.08
CA ALA A 166 1.20 -19.99 3.81
C ALA A 166 0.13 -20.59 2.89
N ASP A 167 -0.06 -19.98 1.71
CA ASP A 167 -1.03 -20.39 0.71
C ASP A 167 -0.55 -20.03 -0.71
N PRO A 168 -0.13 -21.01 -1.51
CA PRO A 168 0.49 -20.77 -2.82
C PRO A 168 -0.51 -20.32 -3.90
N LEU A 169 -1.81 -20.24 -3.60
CA LEU A 169 -2.82 -19.75 -4.54
C LEU A 169 -2.85 -18.23 -4.66
N PHE A 170 -2.15 -17.51 -3.78
CA PHE A 170 -1.99 -16.07 -3.88
C PHE A 170 -0.97 -15.69 -4.95
N SER A 171 -1.33 -14.72 -5.80
CA SER A 171 -0.46 -14.21 -6.86
C SER A 171 -0.65 -12.72 -7.08
N TRP A 172 0.39 -12.06 -7.58
CA TRP A 172 0.33 -10.65 -7.95
C TRP A 172 -0.41 -10.49 -9.28
N ALA A 173 -1.35 -9.54 -9.32
CA ALA A 173 -2.08 -9.15 -10.51
C ALA A 173 -2.27 -7.64 -10.58
N VAL A 174 -2.40 -7.12 -11.80
CA VAL A 174 -2.94 -5.76 -12.00
C VAL A 174 -4.45 -5.87 -12.06
N VAL A 175 -5.15 -5.05 -11.26
CA VAL A 175 -6.62 -5.01 -11.22
C VAL A 175 -7.17 -4.34 -12.47
N GLU A 176 -7.29 -5.10 -13.55
CA GLU A 176 -8.01 -4.69 -14.77
C GLU A 176 -9.53 -4.83 -14.58
N ASP A 177 -10.32 -4.28 -15.50
CA ASP A 177 -11.79 -4.16 -15.37
C ASP A 177 -12.52 -5.46 -14.99
N ALA A 178 -12.16 -6.58 -15.62
CA ALA A 178 -12.77 -7.87 -15.32
C ALA A 178 -12.45 -8.36 -13.89
N LEU A 179 -11.23 -8.09 -13.43
CA LEU A 179 -10.81 -8.43 -12.08
C LEU A 179 -11.44 -7.47 -11.05
N ASP A 180 -11.56 -6.18 -11.36
CA ASP A 180 -12.26 -5.20 -10.52
C ASP A 180 -13.73 -5.58 -10.30
N ALA A 181 -14.40 -6.04 -11.36
CA ALA A 181 -15.76 -6.57 -11.31
C ALA A 181 -15.86 -7.82 -10.41
N ALA A 182 -14.93 -8.78 -10.57
CA ALA A 182 -14.87 -9.99 -9.75
C ALA A 182 -14.59 -9.69 -8.26
N ILE A 183 -13.75 -8.69 -7.97
CA ILE A 183 -13.45 -8.22 -6.61
C ILE A 183 -14.67 -7.57 -5.96
N THR A 184 -15.40 -6.74 -6.70
CA THR A 184 -16.52 -5.93 -6.18
C THR A 184 -17.86 -6.65 -6.23
N GLY A 185 -17.94 -7.82 -6.87
CA GLY A 185 -19.19 -8.52 -7.14
C GLY A 185 -20.10 -7.79 -8.13
N GLY A 186 -19.55 -6.82 -8.88
CA GLY A 186 -20.27 -6.07 -9.90
C GLY A 186 -20.34 -6.83 -11.23
N ALA A 187 -21.45 -6.71 -11.96
CA ALA A 187 -21.51 -7.25 -13.32
C ALA A 187 -20.63 -6.40 -14.26
N VAL A 188 -19.78 -7.06 -15.07
CA VAL A 188 -18.88 -6.40 -16.05
C VAL A 188 -19.62 -5.42 -16.97
N ASP A 189 -20.91 -5.69 -17.24
CA ASP A 189 -21.77 -4.90 -18.12
C ASP A 189 -22.66 -3.88 -17.39
N THR A 190 -22.46 -3.60 -16.09
CA THR A 190 -23.24 -2.55 -15.42
C THR A 190 -22.69 -1.17 -15.78
N PRO A 191 -23.41 -0.35 -16.56
CA PRO A 191 -22.97 1.00 -16.86
C PRO A 191 -23.25 1.87 -15.63
N LYS A 192 -22.20 2.46 -15.04
CA LYS A 192 -22.21 3.50 -13.97
C LYS A 192 -22.03 3.02 -12.51
N GLY A 193 -21.19 2.03 -12.24
CA GLY A 193 -20.48 1.99 -10.96
C GLY A 193 -19.32 2.99 -10.98
N GLU A 194 -19.07 3.74 -9.90
CA GLU A 194 -17.77 4.39 -9.74
C GLU A 194 -16.71 3.28 -9.68
N PRO A 195 -15.69 3.29 -10.56
CA PRO A 195 -14.66 2.27 -10.55
C PRO A 195 -13.96 2.23 -9.20
N SER A 196 -13.57 1.04 -8.75
CA SER A 196 -12.96 0.93 -7.42
C SER A 196 -11.68 1.76 -7.34
N ASP A 197 -11.35 2.21 -6.13
CA ASP A 197 -10.09 2.91 -5.86
C ASP A 197 -8.85 2.06 -6.20
N ARG A 198 -9.02 0.75 -6.39
CA ARG A 198 -7.95 -0.23 -6.67
C ARG A 198 -7.75 -0.51 -8.15
N ARG A 199 -8.63 0.01 -9.01
CA ARG A 199 -8.55 -0.21 -10.45
C ARG A 199 -7.17 0.23 -10.97
N HIS A 200 -6.54 -0.67 -11.71
CA HIS A 200 -5.19 -0.59 -12.27
C HIS A 200 -4.04 -0.64 -11.25
N HIS A 201 -4.31 -0.90 -9.97
CA HIS A 201 -3.26 -1.12 -8.98
C HIS A 201 -2.66 -2.52 -9.11
N LEU A 202 -1.44 -2.66 -8.59
CA LEU A 202 -0.80 -3.95 -8.37
C LEU A 202 -1.27 -4.51 -7.03
N CYS A 203 -1.95 -5.65 -7.07
CA CYS A 203 -2.57 -6.28 -5.92
C CYS A 203 -2.16 -7.75 -5.80
N LEU A 204 -2.06 -8.25 -4.57
CA LEU A 204 -2.02 -9.67 -4.28
C LEU A 204 -3.45 -10.18 -4.16
N VAL A 205 -3.78 -11.12 -5.03
CA VAL A 205 -5.11 -11.70 -5.16
C VAL A 205 -5.05 -13.21 -5.05
N ARG A 206 -6.18 -13.83 -4.71
CA ARG A 206 -6.38 -15.27 -4.82
C ARG A 206 -7.65 -15.52 -5.59
N ASP A 207 -7.58 -16.37 -6.61
CA ASP A 207 -8.76 -16.82 -7.33
C ASP A 207 -9.44 -17.96 -6.53
N LEU A 208 -10.73 -17.80 -6.21
CA LEU A 208 -11.51 -18.80 -5.50
C LEU A 208 -12.40 -19.57 -6.49
N SER A 209 -12.73 -20.82 -6.14
CA SER A 209 -13.54 -21.71 -6.97
C SER A 209 -14.96 -21.19 -7.28
N ASP A 210 -15.44 -20.23 -6.49
CA ASP A 210 -16.74 -19.56 -6.68
C ASP A 210 -16.66 -18.34 -7.63
N GLY A 211 -15.49 -18.06 -8.21
CA GLY A 211 -15.23 -16.93 -9.10
C GLY A 211 -15.02 -15.59 -8.37
N SER A 212 -15.01 -15.58 -7.03
CA SER A 212 -14.63 -14.40 -6.27
C SER A 212 -13.11 -14.26 -6.18
N VAL A 213 -12.62 -13.02 -6.21
CA VAL A 213 -11.18 -12.75 -6.17
C VAL A 213 -10.86 -11.80 -5.01
N PRO A 214 -10.65 -12.31 -3.78
CA PRO A 214 -10.22 -11.47 -2.66
C PRO A 214 -8.89 -10.77 -2.93
N VAL A 215 -8.85 -9.46 -2.64
CA VAL A 215 -7.61 -8.69 -2.54
C VAL A 215 -7.14 -8.72 -1.09
N VAL A 216 -5.94 -9.26 -0.85
CA VAL A 216 -5.33 -9.31 0.50
C VAL A 216 -4.29 -8.22 0.69
N LEU A 217 -3.64 -7.81 -0.40
CA LEU A 217 -2.67 -6.71 -0.39
C LEU A 217 -2.85 -5.84 -1.62
N ASP A 218 -3.26 -4.59 -1.44
CA ASP A 218 -3.15 -3.56 -2.47
C ASP A 218 -1.83 -2.82 -2.22
N LEU A 219 -0.89 -2.88 -3.16
CA LEU A 219 0.46 -2.36 -2.96
C LEU A 219 0.46 -0.88 -2.54
N PRO A 220 -0.13 0.05 -3.33
CA PRO A 220 -0.19 1.44 -2.93
C PRO A 220 -1.11 1.68 -1.73
N LEU A 221 -2.27 1.00 -1.60
CA LEU A 221 -3.17 1.30 -0.47
C LEU A 221 -2.68 0.70 0.84
N ALA A 222 -2.62 -0.62 0.96
CA ALA A 222 -2.41 -1.29 2.24
C ALA A 222 -1.03 -0.98 2.85
N VAL A 223 0.01 -0.84 2.02
CA VAL A 223 1.39 -0.63 2.52
C VAL A 223 1.71 0.84 2.73
N LEU A 224 1.14 1.76 1.94
CA LEU A 224 1.21 3.17 2.29
C LEU A 224 0.34 3.48 3.50
N ASP A 225 -0.83 2.87 3.64
CA ASP A 225 -1.70 3.03 4.81
C ASP A 225 -1.06 2.44 6.06
N LEU A 226 -0.22 1.40 5.95
CA LEU A 226 0.62 0.96 7.06
C LEU A 226 1.52 2.10 7.57
N MET A 227 2.17 2.84 6.67
CA MET A 227 3.00 3.99 7.05
C MET A 227 2.18 5.23 7.42
N HIS A 228 1.09 5.50 6.71
CA HIS A 228 0.21 6.64 6.94
C HIS A 228 -0.67 6.50 8.17
N GLY A 229 -1.12 5.30 8.52
CA GLY A 229 -1.81 5.02 9.77
C GLY A 229 -0.95 5.36 10.97
N ARG A 230 0.37 5.18 10.85
CA ARG A 230 1.34 5.66 11.84
C ARG A 230 1.49 7.17 11.86
N MET A 231 1.07 7.90 10.84
CA MET A 231 1.05 9.37 10.83
C MET A 231 -0.36 9.93 10.98
N SER A 232 -1.36 9.03 10.99
CA SER A 232 -2.76 9.38 11.00
C SER A 232 -3.05 10.02 12.33
N PRO A 233 -3.72 11.17 12.31
CA PRO A 233 -4.01 11.90 13.51
C PRO A 233 -4.83 11.07 14.53
N LEU A 234 -5.69 10.19 14.04
CA LEU A 234 -6.57 9.39 14.90
C LEU A 234 -5.80 8.39 15.77
N GLY A 235 -4.50 8.14 15.48
CA GLY A 235 -3.68 7.19 16.23
C GLY A 235 -4.31 5.80 16.33
N LEU A 236 -5.35 5.54 15.53
CA LEU A 236 -6.00 4.25 15.48
C LEU A 236 -4.93 3.27 15.04
N PRO A 237 -4.77 2.14 15.73
CA PRO A 237 -3.88 1.10 15.25
C PRO A 237 -4.19 0.91 13.78
N ALA A 238 -3.16 1.00 12.93
CA ALA A 238 -3.33 0.69 11.53
C ALA A 238 -4.08 -0.65 11.51
N ALA A 239 -5.27 -0.69 10.90
CA ALA A 239 -6.02 -1.95 10.80
C ALA A 239 -5.15 -3.03 10.15
N ALA A 240 -4.14 -2.58 9.38
CA ALA A 240 -3.00 -3.33 8.91
C ALA A 240 -1.81 -3.22 9.88
N ALA A 241 -1.50 -4.30 10.59
CA ALA A 241 -0.16 -4.53 11.15
C ALA A 241 0.64 -5.39 10.17
N PHE A 242 1.96 -5.19 10.11
CA PHE A 242 2.82 -6.08 9.32
C PHE A 242 3.02 -7.43 10.06
N PRO A 243 2.89 -8.59 9.39
CA PRO A 243 2.60 -8.78 7.96
C PRO A 243 1.09 -8.70 7.69
N ILE A 244 0.71 -7.85 6.72
CA ILE A 244 -0.69 -7.49 6.47
C ILE A 244 -1.44 -8.71 5.91
N GLY A 245 -2.53 -9.12 6.56
CA GLY A 245 -3.41 -10.19 6.07
C GLY A 245 -2.92 -11.62 6.34
N LEU A 246 -1.65 -11.82 6.73
CA LEU A 246 -1.10 -13.17 6.96
C LEU A 246 -1.86 -13.94 8.05
N GLN A 247 -2.27 -13.28 9.14
CA GLN A 247 -3.05 -13.92 10.20
C GLN A 247 -4.40 -14.43 9.70
N ALA A 248 -5.07 -13.70 8.80
CA ALA A 248 -6.34 -14.13 8.21
C ALA A 248 -6.16 -15.32 7.26
N VAL A 249 -5.05 -15.35 6.52
CA VAL A 249 -4.68 -16.50 5.67
C VAL A 249 -4.46 -17.74 6.55
N LEU A 250 -3.66 -17.63 7.61
CA LEU A 250 -3.39 -18.72 8.54
C LEU A 250 -4.63 -19.22 9.29
N SER A 251 -5.59 -18.34 9.58
CA SER A 251 -6.87 -18.74 10.19
C SER A 251 -7.84 -19.40 9.20
N GLY A 252 -7.44 -19.58 7.93
CA GLY A 252 -8.28 -20.18 6.90
C GLY A 252 -9.39 -19.25 6.39
N ALA A 253 -9.29 -17.93 6.56
CA ALA A 253 -10.33 -16.99 6.13
C ALA A 253 -10.61 -17.06 4.61
N TYR A 254 -9.62 -17.51 3.84
CA TYR A 254 -9.70 -17.70 2.39
C TYR A 254 -9.80 -19.17 1.99
N ALA A 255 -9.67 -20.10 2.94
CA ALA A 255 -9.87 -21.52 2.70
C ALA A 255 -11.38 -21.83 2.75
N ARG A 256 -12.04 -21.79 1.59
CA ARG A 256 -13.36 -22.42 1.40
C ARG A 256 -13.22 -23.64 0.47
N PRO A 257 -14.06 -24.68 0.70
CA PRO A 257 -13.85 -26.04 0.18
C PRO A 257 -13.97 -26.15 -1.33
#